data_AF-A0A915EGV6-F1
#
_entry.id   AF-A0A915EGV6-F1
#
_cell.length_a   1.000
_cell.length_b   1.000
_cell.length_c   1.000
_cell.angle_alpha   90.00
_cell.angle_beta   90.00
_cell.angle_gamma   90.00
#
_symmetry.space_group_name_H-M   'P 1'
#
loop_
_entity.id
_entity.type
_entity.pdbx_description
1 polymer ?
#
loop_
_entity_poly.entity_id
_entity_poly.type
_entity_poly.pdbx_seq_one_letter_code
_entity_poly.pdbx_strand_id
1 'polypeptide(L)'
;MICIPFFADQRFNSAVMEYMGVGLWNQHSKFADTFAKQLDQLLEHGESNKYYQKIMQVAKAIHNSPPQQKTFLDAVNKIIEEDYSECTNLPLSEKAAAAVFLAARHSPPPLPLFFCVFKYARITRLSDGLKNNSKC
;
A
#
# COMPACT_ATOMS: atom_id res chain seq x y z
N MET A 1 -14.07 4.18 -11.32
CA MET A 1 -14.39 4.19 -9.86
C MET A 1 -14.80 5.60 -9.45
N ILE A 2 -15.83 5.78 -8.62
CA ILE A 2 -16.17 7.09 -8.01
C ILE A 2 -15.60 7.10 -6.60
N CYS A 3 -14.78 8.10 -6.28
CA CYS A 3 -14.09 8.21 -5.00
C CYS A 3 -14.73 9.31 -4.16
N ILE A 4 -15.26 8.95 -2.99
CA ILE A 4 -15.91 9.88 -2.04
C ILE A 4 -15.10 9.83 -0.75
N PRO A 5 -14.13 10.73 -0.55
CA PRO A 5 -13.28 10.68 0.63
C PRO A 5 -14.01 11.25 1.85
N PHE A 6 -14.04 10.50 2.93
CA PHE A 6 -14.57 10.92 4.23
C PHE A 6 -13.45 11.42 5.13
N PHE A 7 -12.42 10.59 5.39
CA PHE A 7 -11.35 10.90 6.36
C PHE A 7 -9.98 10.31 5.95
N ALA A 8 -8.93 10.74 6.65
CA ALA A 8 -7.56 10.24 6.54
C ALA A 8 -6.96 10.33 5.13
N ASP A 9 -6.29 9.27 4.69
CA ASP A 9 -5.59 9.15 3.42
C ASP A 9 -6.52 9.06 2.21
N GLN A 10 -7.83 8.89 2.42
CA GLN A 10 -8.80 8.78 1.35
C GLN A 10 -8.79 9.98 0.41
N ARG A 11 -8.56 11.21 0.92
CA ARG A 11 -8.46 12.41 0.07
C ARG A 11 -7.27 12.33 -0.88
N PHE A 12 -6.11 11.95 -0.34
CA PHE A 12 -4.89 11.79 -1.13
C PHE A 12 -5.06 10.67 -2.15
N ASN A 13 -5.55 9.51 -1.73
CA ASN A 13 -5.78 8.37 -2.61
C ASN A 13 -6.79 8.72 -3.72
N SER A 14 -7.86 9.45 -3.41
CA SER A 14 -8.84 9.91 -4.41
C SER A 14 -8.23 10.84 -5.44
N ALA A 15 -7.40 11.79 -5.02
CA ALA A 15 -6.69 12.70 -5.91
C ALA A 15 -5.70 11.95 -6.83
N VAL A 16 -4.96 10.98 -6.29
CA VAL A 16 -4.06 10.12 -7.09
C VAL A 16 -4.85 9.31 -8.12
N MET A 17 -5.97 8.70 -7.72
CA MET A 17 -6.82 7.92 -8.63
C MET A 17 -7.38 8.77 -9.78
N GLU A 18 -7.76 10.02 -9.50
CA GLU A 18 -8.22 10.96 -10.51
C GLU A 18 -7.07 11.41 -11.43
N TYR A 19 -5.91 11.75 -10.88
CA TYR A 19 -4.71 12.10 -11.65
C TYR A 19 -4.27 10.98 -12.60
N MET A 20 -4.35 9.72 -12.14
CA MET A 20 -4.06 8.54 -12.94
C MET A 20 -5.15 8.22 -13.98
N GLY A 21 -6.29 8.91 -13.95
CA GLY A 21 -7.41 8.69 -14.86
C GLY A 21 -8.13 7.35 -14.65
N VAL A 22 -8.04 6.77 -13.44
CA VAL A 22 -8.68 5.50 -13.07
C VAL A 22 -9.94 5.71 -12.21
N GLY A 23 -10.18 6.94 -11.78
CA GLY A 23 -11.38 7.30 -11.06
C GLY A 23 -11.78 8.76 -11.24
N LEU A 24 -12.95 9.08 -10.70
CA LEU A 24 -13.46 10.43 -10.56
C LEU A 24 -13.50 10.76 -9.09
N TRP A 25 -12.98 11.93 -8.71
CA TRP A 25 -13.10 12.41 -7.35
C TRP A 25 -14.42 13.17 -7.20
N ASN A 26 -15.13 12.88 -6.12
CA ASN A 26 -16.28 13.66 -5.69
C ASN A 26 -16.13 14.15 -4.25
N GLN A 27 -16.46 15.42 -4.02
CA GLN A 27 -16.55 15.96 -2.66
C GLN A 27 -17.85 15.48 -2.02
N HIS A 28 -17.77 15.01 -0.77
CA HIS A 28 -18.94 14.52 -0.05
C HIS A 28 -20.14 15.50 -0.07
N SER A 29 -19.88 16.80 0.10
CA SER A 29 -20.91 17.85 0.08
C SER A 29 -21.60 18.06 -1.27
N LYS A 30 -21.00 17.58 -2.38
CA LYS A 30 -21.52 17.73 -3.75
C LYS A 30 -21.95 16.39 -4.35
N PHE A 31 -21.84 15.31 -3.58
CA PHE A 31 -22.06 13.96 -4.07
C PHE A 31 -23.45 13.79 -4.69
N ALA A 32 -24.50 14.20 -3.98
CA ALA A 32 -25.88 14.08 -4.44
C ALA A 32 -26.11 14.73 -5.81
N ASP A 33 -25.49 15.89 -6.05
CA ASP A 33 -25.70 16.69 -7.26
C ASP A 33 -24.89 16.19 -8.47
N THR A 34 -23.81 15.46 -8.21
CA THR A 34 -22.81 15.11 -9.23
C THR A 34 -22.70 13.61 -9.49
N PHE A 35 -23.25 12.77 -8.61
CA PHE A 35 -23.17 11.32 -8.71
C PHE A 35 -23.72 10.78 -10.02
N ALA A 36 -24.94 11.19 -10.42
CA ALA A 36 -25.56 10.71 -11.65
C ALA A 36 -24.68 10.99 -12.88
N LYS A 37 -24.19 12.23 -13.01
CA LYS A 37 -23.29 12.62 -14.11
C LYS A 37 -21.99 11.83 -14.14
N GLN A 38 -21.39 11.60 -12.97
CA GLN A 38 -20.15 10.83 -12.87
C GLN A 38 -20.37 9.34 -13.14
N LEU A 39 -21.53 8.80 -12.75
CA LEU A 39 -21.91 7.44 -13.05
C LEU A 39 -22.11 7.26 -14.55
N ASP A 40 -22.86 8.16 -15.19
CA ASP A 40 -23.05 8.17 -16.64
C ASP A 40 -21.69 8.22 -17.35
N GLN A 41 -20.80 9.11 -16.94
CA GLN A 41 -19.45 9.23 -17.51
C GLN A 41 -18.60 7.95 -17.38
N LEU A 42 -18.80 7.16 -16.32
CA LEU A 42 -18.08 5.90 -16.13
C LEU A 42 -18.68 4.75 -16.91
N LEU A 43 -20.00 4.78 -17.15
CA LEU A 43 -20.72 3.74 -17.90
C LEU A 43 -20.71 4.02 -19.41
N GLU A 44 -20.53 5.28 -19.80
CA GLU A 44 -20.48 5.70 -21.19
C GLU A 44 -19.41 4.90 -21.95
N HIS A 45 -19.78 4.32 -23.09
CA HIS A 45 -18.88 3.57 -23.97
C HIS A 45 -18.29 2.27 -23.39
N GLY A 46 -18.76 1.75 -22.24
CA GLY A 46 -18.42 0.40 -21.75
C GLY A 46 -16.91 0.11 -21.72
N GLU A 47 -16.45 -0.90 -22.47
CA GLU A 47 -15.02 -1.27 -22.54
C GLU A 47 -14.14 -0.26 -23.29
N SER A 48 -14.74 0.56 -24.15
CA SER A 48 -14.05 1.68 -24.79
C SER A 48 -13.96 2.93 -23.91
N ASN A 49 -14.52 2.87 -22.69
CA ASN A 49 -14.39 3.95 -21.73
C ASN A 49 -12.91 4.13 -21.32
N LYS A 50 -12.43 5.38 -21.37
CA LYS A 50 -11.05 5.73 -21.01
C LYS A 50 -10.65 5.29 -19.59
N TYR A 51 -11.58 5.37 -18.62
CA TYR A 51 -11.35 4.96 -17.24
C TYR A 51 -11.20 3.44 -17.14
N TYR A 52 -12.03 2.69 -17.89
CA TYR A 52 -11.92 1.23 -17.97
C TYR A 52 -10.57 0.81 -18.54
N GLN A 53 -10.17 1.38 -19.69
CA GLN A 53 -8.87 1.07 -20.29
C GLN A 53 -7.69 1.40 -19.38
N LYS A 54 -7.74 2.53 -18.66
CA LYS A 54 -6.71 2.90 -17.70
C LYS A 54 -6.65 1.95 -16.51
N ILE A 55 -7.78 1.54 -15.96
CA ILE A 55 -7.82 0.53 -14.89
C ILE A 55 -7.20 -0.79 -15.36
N MET A 56 -7.53 -1.24 -16.57
CA MET A 56 -6.97 -2.48 -17.12
C MET A 56 -5.46 -2.39 -17.34
N GLN A 57 -4.96 -1.24 -17.80
CA GLN A 57 -3.52 -0.98 -17.92
C GLN A 57 -2.82 -1.04 -16.55
N VAL A 58 -3.39 -0.39 -15.54
CA VAL A 58 -2.85 -0.40 -14.16
C VAL A 58 -2.90 -1.79 -13.55
N ALA A 59 -4.01 -2.52 -13.70
CA ALA A 59 -4.15 -3.88 -13.21
C ALA A 59 -3.10 -4.82 -13.84
N LYS A 60 -2.88 -4.71 -15.15
CA LYS A 60 -1.85 -5.46 -15.87
C LYS A 60 -0.44 -5.09 -15.39
N ALA A 61 -0.17 -3.81 -15.14
CA ALA A 61 1.11 -3.36 -14.60
C ALA A 61 1.36 -3.90 -13.19
N ILE A 62 0.35 -3.88 -12.31
CA ILE A 62 0.43 -4.43 -10.95
C ILE A 62 0.67 -5.94 -11.00
N HIS A 63 -0.07 -6.66 -11.84
CA HIS A 63 0.10 -8.10 -12.00
C HIS A 63 1.51 -8.48 -12.50
N ASN A 64 2.06 -7.69 -13.41
CA ASN A 64 3.40 -7.91 -13.97
C ASN A 64 4.52 -7.33 -13.11
N SER A 65 4.18 -6.58 -12.05
CA SER A 65 5.17 -6.08 -11.11
C SER A 65 5.76 -7.25 -10.33
N PRO A 66 7.07 -7.26 -10.04
CA PRO A 66 7.64 -8.26 -9.15
C PRO A 66 6.87 -8.24 -7.82
N PRO A 67 6.66 -9.39 -7.18
CA PRO A 67 5.93 -9.44 -5.91
C PRO A 67 6.60 -8.45 -4.95
N GLN A 68 5.81 -7.55 -4.37
CA GLN A 68 6.33 -6.47 -3.49
C GLN A 68 7.19 -7.03 -2.34
N GLN A 69 6.97 -8.29 -1.97
CA GLN A 69 7.79 -9.02 -1.02
C GLN A 69 9.24 -9.20 -1.50
N LYS A 70 9.47 -9.48 -2.79
CA LYS A 70 10.81 -9.56 -3.38
C LYS A 70 11.47 -8.17 -3.41
N THR A 71 10.76 -7.14 -3.87
CA THR A 71 11.31 -5.76 -3.88
C THR A 71 11.63 -5.25 -2.48
N PHE A 72 10.82 -5.61 -1.47
CA PHE A 72 11.09 -5.32 -0.08
C PHE A 72 12.30 -6.09 0.45
N LEU A 73 12.38 -7.40 0.20
CA LEU A 73 13.51 -8.22 0.62
C LEU A 73 14.82 -7.75 -0.04
N ASP A 74 14.79 -7.40 -1.31
CA ASP A 74 15.95 -6.87 -2.04
C ASP A 74 16.40 -5.51 -1.44
N ALA A 75 15.46 -4.64 -1.07
CA ALA A 75 15.77 -3.37 -0.40
C ALA A 75 16.31 -3.58 1.02
N VAL A 76 15.74 -4.51 1.80
CA VAL A 76 16.24 -4.85 3.13
C VAL A 76 17.64 -5.46 3.04
N ASN A 77 17.87 -6.39 2.10
CA ASN A 77 19.18 -7.00 1.90
C ASN A 77 20.23 -5.96 1.50
N LYS A 78 19.87 -5.02 0.62
CA LYS A 78 20.77 -3.92 0.24
C LYS A 78 21.13 -3.01 1.41
N ILE A 79 20.16 -2.67 2.28
CA ILE A 79 20.43 -1.91 3.51
C ILE A 79 21.30 -2.70 4.48
N ILE A 80 21.08 -4.02 4.62
CA ILE A 80 21.95 -4.89 5.42
C ILE A 80 23.37 -4.93 4.84
N GLU A 81 23.53 -5.00 3.52
CA GLU A 81 24.85 -5.00 2.86
C GLU A 81 25.57 -3.65 2.99
N GLU A 82 24.83 -2.53 2.94
CA GLU A 82 25.38 -1.17 3.03
C GLU A 82 25.69 -0.72 4.48
N ASP A 83 24.89 -1.11 5.48
CA ASP A 83 25.04 -0.66 6.88
C ASP A 83 25.65 -1.70 7.85
N TYR A 84 25.70 -3.00 7.50
CA TYR A 84 26.10 -4.08 8.44
C TYR A 84 27.40 -4.82 8.09
N SER A 85 28.43 -4.12 7.59
CA SER A 85 29.79 -4.68 7.57
C SER A 85 30.38 -4.92 8.97
N GLU A 86 29.79 -4.34 10.03
CA GLU A 86 30.32 -4.43 11.41
C GLU A 86 29.43 -5.16 12.44
N CYS A 87 28.30 -5.75 12.05
CA CYS A 87 27.41 -6.43 13.00
C CYS A 87 27.13 -7.89 12.60
N THR A 88 28.14 -8.74 12.80
CA THR A 88 28.17 -10.14 12.37
C THR A 88 27.36 -11.12 13.22
N ASN A 89 26.86 -10.75 14.41
CA ASN A 89 26.31 -11.73 15.37
C ASN A 89 24.81 -11.61 15.72
N LEU A 90 24.01 -10.83 15.00
CA LEU A 90 22.56 -10.75 15.24
C LEU A 90 21.75 -11.72 14.35
N PRO A 91 20.72 -12.40 14.89
CA PRO A 91 19.81 -13.24 14.10
C PRO A 91 19.06 -12.41 13.05
N LEU A 92 18.80 -13.02 11.89
CA LEU A 92 18.26 -12.35 10.69
C LEU A 92 16.95 -11.59 10.92
N SER A 93 16.10 -12.09 11.84
CA SER A 93 14.84 -11.45 12.23
C SER A 93 15.04 -10.11 12.94
N GLU A 94 16.12 -9.97 13.72
CA GLU A 94 16.43 -8.74 14.47
C GLU A 94 17.13 -7.72 13.57
N LYS A 95 17.98 -8.18 12.64
CA LYS A 95 18.59 -7.33 11.60
C LYS A 95 17.54 -6.69 10.71
N ALA A 96 16.53 -7.45 10.26
CA ALA A 96 15.44 -6.94 9.45
C ALA A 96 14.58 -5.90 10.20
N ALA A 97 14.30 -6.12 11.48
CA ALA A 97 13.56 -5.17 12.31
C ALA A 97 14.37 -3.87 12.53
N ALA A 98 15.67 -3.97 12.80
CA ALA A 98 16.56 -2.82 12.98
C ALA A 98 16.70 -1.98 11.71
N ALA A 99 16.91 -2.63 10.54
CA ALA A 99 17.00 -1.96 9.24
C ALA A 99 15.72 -1.18 8.90
N VAL A 100 14.55 -1.77 9.17
CA VAL A 100 13.24 -1.11 9.00
C VAL A 100 13.09 0.12 9.91
N PHE A 101 13.50 0.00 11.18
CA PHE A 101 13.43 1.11 12.15
C PHE A 101 14.40 2.26 11.80
N LEU A 102 15.59 1.94 11.30
CA LEU A 102 16.59 2.93 10.86
C LEU A 102 16.15 3.62 9.56
N ALA A 103 15.63 2.88 8.58
CA ALA A 103 15.11 3.45 7.34
C ALA A 103 13.95 4.44 7.58
N ALA A 104 13.08 4.16 8.57
CA ALA A 104 12.00 5.05 8.99
C ALA A 104 12.49 6.33 9.71
N ARG A 105 13.76 6.36 10.15
CA ARG A 105 14.36 7.48 10.88
C ARG A 105 14.97 8.54 9.95
N HIS A 106 15.42 8.13 8.76
CA HIS A 106 16.05 9.01 7.76
C HIS A 106 15.07 9.51 6.68
N SER A 107 13.91 8.87 6.53
CA SER A 107 12.82 9.34 5.66
C SER A 107 11.48 8.76 6.15
N PRO A 108 10.34 9.47 6.00
CA PRO A 108 9.04 8.86 6.29
C PRO A 108 8.90 7.62 5.40
N PRO A 109 8.69 6.42 5.98
CA PRO A 109 8.71 5.19 5.21
C PRO A 109 7.60 5.27 4.16
N PRO A 110 7.84 4.82 2.91
CA PRO A 110 6.76 4.70 1.95
C PRO A 110 5.68 3.83 2.60
N LEU A 111 4.46 4.38 2.70
CA LEU A 111 3.31 3.80 3.41
C LEU A 111 3.16 2.28 3.26
N PRO A 112 3.41 1.66 2.07
CA PRO A 112 3.37 0.21 1.93
C PRO A 112 4.30 -0.56 2.88
N LEU A 113 5.50 -0.04 3.15
CA LEU A 113 6.46 -0.66 4.07
C LEU A 113 6.03 -0.54 5.53
N PHE A 114 5.50 0.61 5.91
CA PHE A 114 4.95 0.81 7.25
C PHE A 114 3.79 -0.17 7.53
N PHE A 115 2.87 -0.32 6.57
CA PHE A 115 1.76 -1.29 6.69
C PHE A 115 2.23 -2.74 6.72
N CYS A 116 3.27 -3.11 5.95
CA CYS A 116 3.81 -4.46 5.96
C CYS A 116 4.41 -4.83 7.32
N VAL A 117 5.18 -3.91 7.92
CA VAL A 117 5.80 -4.08 9.24
C VAL A 117 4.75 -4.12 10.34
N PHE A 118 3.74 -3.23 10.28
CA PHE A 118 2.65 -3.24 11.25
C PHE A 118 1.81 -4.52 11.17
N LYS A 119 1.54 -5.02 9.95
CA LYS A 119 0.81 -6.26 9.74
C LYS A 119 1.62 -7.46 10.22
N TYR A 120 2.93 -7.50 9.96
CA TYR A 120 3.81 -8.56 10.42
C TYR A 120 3.95 -8.56 11.95
N ALA A 121 4.17 -7.40 12.58
CA ALA A 121 4.21 -7.24 14.03
C ALA A 121 2.89 -7.61 14.73
N ARG A 122 1.76 -7.37 14.05
CA ARG A 122 0.43 -7.80 14.53
C ARG A 122 0.24 -9.30 14.41
N ILE A 123 0.73 -9.93 13.34
CA ILE A 123 0.68 -11.39 13.15
C ILE A 123 1.56 -12.10 14.18
N THR A 124 2.77 -11.61 14.47
CA THR A 124 3.64 -12.19 15.50
C THR A 124 3.04 -12.05 16.90
N ARG A 125 2.47 -10.88 17.26
CA ARG A 125 1.74 -10.74 18.54
C ARG A 125 0.51 -11.66 18.65
N LEU A 126 -0.20 -11.91 17.56
CA LEU A 126 -1.32 -12.87 17.54
C LEU A 126 -0.84 -14.31 17.68
N SER A 127 0.30 -14.66 17.07
CA SER A 127 0.94 -15.98 17.20
C SER A 127 1.42 -16.24 18.64
N ASP A 128 2.00 -15.23 19.29
CA ASP A 128 2.45 -15.33 20.68
C ASP A 128 1.26 -15.33 21.67
N GLY A 129 0.19 -14.59 21.35
CA GLY A 129 -1.07 -14.63 22.09
C GLY A 129 -1.80 -15.97 22.00
N LEU A 130 -1.71 -16.67 20.87
CA LEU A 130 -2.29 -18.01 20.69
C LEU A 130 -1.48 -19.10 21.42
N LYS A 131 -0.15 -18.99 21.48
CA LYS A 131 0.69 -19.91 22.26
C LYS A 131 0.50 -19.77 23.77
N ASN A 132 0.12 -18.59 24.25
CA ASN A 132 -0.16 -18.37 25.67
C ASN A 132 -1.58 -18.82 26.09
N ASN A 133 -2.51 -19.01 25.15
CA ASN A 133 -3.86 -19.53 25.43
C ASN A 133 -3.98 -21.05 25.31
N SER A 134 -2.93 -21.77 24.89
CA SER A 134 -2.92 -23.24 24.84
C SER A 134 -2.31 -23.89 26.10
N LYS A 135 -2.20 -23.15 27.20
CA LYS A 135 -1.70 -23.63 28.51
C LYS A 135 -2.70 -23.39 29.66
N CYS A 136 -4.00 -23.44 29.36
CA CYS A 136 -5.06 -23.58 30.36
C CYS A 136 -5.87 -24.83 30.05
#